data_AF-C8NFF1-F1
#
_entry.id   AF-C8NFF1-F1
#
_cell.length_a   1.000
_cell.length_b   1.000
_cell.length_c   1.000
_cell.angle_alpha   90.00
_cell.angle_beta   90.00
_cell.angle_gamma   90.00
#
_symmetry.space_group_name_H-M   'P 1'
#
loop_
_entity.id
_entity.type
_entity.pdbx_description
1 polymer ?
#
loop_
_entity_poly.entity_id
_entity_poly.type
_entity_poly.pdbx_seq_one_letter_code
_entity_poly.pdbx_strand_id
1 'polypeptide(L)' 'MEQLNFITNILGINDKNIIILVYLDAGTHKEVIAKLDYPPSKCHNFKDK' A
#
# COMPACT_ATOMS: atom_id res chain seq x y z
N MET A 1 2.65 13.87 8.26
CA MET A 1 2.08 12.67 8.90
C MET A 1 0.56 12.69 8.91
N GLU A 2 -0.11 13.78 9.34
CA GLU A 2 -1.58 13.82 9.39
C GLU A 2 -2.27 13.72 8.02
N GLN A 3 -1.74 14.39 6.99
CA GLN A 3 -2.29 14.27 5.62
C GLN A 3 -2.15 12.86 5.05
N LEU A 4 -1.06 12.16 5.36
CA LEU A 4 -0.88 10.76 4.95
C LEU A 4 -1.89 9.86 5.68
N ASN A 5 -2.08 10.04 6.98
CA ASN A 5 -3.10 9.31 7.74
C ASN A 5 -4.51 9.58 7.23
N PHE A 6 -4.79 10.79 6.77
CA PHE A 6 -6.08 11.13 6.15
C PHE A 6 -6.27 10.41 4.80
N ILE A 7 -5.25 10.41 3.95
CA ILE A 7 -5.28 9.73 2.64
C ILE A 7 -5.40 8.21 2.82
N THR A 8 -4.62 7.61 3.73
CA THR A 8 -4.68 6.17 4.00
C THR A 8 -6.04 5.75 4.57
N ASN A 9 -6.66 6.58 5.41
CA ASN A 9 -8.02 6.34 5.88
C ASN A 9 -9.07 6.42 4.77
N ILE A 10 -9.01 7.41 3.88
CA ILE A 10 -9.95 7.53 2.74
C ILE A 10 -9.84 6.31 1.81
N LEU A 11 -8.61 5.90 1.50
CA LEU A 11 -8.37 4.81 0.57
C LEU A 11 -8.55 3.42 1.21
N GLY A 12 -8.79 3.34 2.53
CA GLY A 12 -8.85 2.06 3.27
C GLY A 12 -7.49 1.34 3.35
N ILE A 13 -6.40 2.05 3.11
CA ILE A 13 -5.02 1.57 3.02
C ILE A 13 -4.35 1.69 4.41
N ASN A 14 -5.00 1.19 5.46
CA ASN A 14 -4.47 1.22 6.83
C ASN A 14 -3.81 -0.11 7.23
N ASP A 15 -3.28 -0.83 6.25
CA ASP A 15 -2.56 -2.09 6.47
C ASP A 15 -1.09 -1.80 6.77
N LYS A 16 -0.56 -2.45 7.81
CA LYS A 16 0.85 -2.33 8.24
C LYS A 16 1.83 -2.85 7.19
N ASN A 17 1.37 -3.69 6.26
CA ASN A 17 2.14 -4.22 5.16
C ASN A 17 2.21 -3.25 3.97
N ILE A 18 1.54 -2.09 4.03
CA ILE A 18 1.62 -1.08 2.98
C ILE A 18 2.69 -0.06 3.34
N ILE A 19 3.80 -0.12 2.62
CA ILE A 19 4.96 0.73 2.83
C ILE A 19 4.93 1.85 1.79
N ILE A 20 4.73 3.09 2.24
CA ILE A 20 4.79 4.26 1.36
C ILE A 20 6.25 4.51 1.00
N LEU A 21 6.53 4.51 -0.31
CA LEU A 21 7.86 4.75 -0.86
C LEU A 21 8.05 6.23 -1.20
N VAL A 22 7.05 6.85 -1.81
CA VAL A 22 7.12 8.23 -2.29
C VAL A 22 5.77 8.92 -2.11
N TYR A 23 5.82 10.18 -1.70
CA TYR A 23 4.69 11.10 -1.69
C TYR A 23 5.03 12.30 -2.57
N LEU A 24 4.18 12.60 -3.55
CA LEU A 24 4.32 13.74 -4.45
C LEU A 24 3.12 14.66 -4.26
N ASP A 25 3.40 15.96 -4.11
CA ASP A 25 2.39 17.01 -4.10
C ASP A 25 2.50 17.81 -5.40
N ALA A 26 1.53 17.61 -6.30
CA ALA A 26 1.47 18.32 -7.58
C ALA A 26 0.67 19.63 -7.47
N GLY A 27 0.30 20.06 -6.25
CA GLY A 27 -0.53 21.24 -5.97
C GLY A 27 -2.01 21.01 -6.28
N THR A 28 -2.35 20.44 -7.44
CA THR A 28 -3.75 20.13 -7.83
C THR A 28 -4.21 18.76 -7.35
N HIS A 29 -3.26 17.83 -7.15
CA HIS A 29 -3.51 16.49 -6.65
C HIS A 29 -2.27 16.00 -5.90
N LYS A 30 -2.46 14.90 -5.16
CA LYS A 30 -1.42 14.24 -4.38
C LYS A 30 -1.30 12.81 -4.86
N GLU A 31 -0.08 12.37 -5.10
CA GLU A 31 0.23 11.00 -5.52
C GLU A 31 1.02 10.29 -4.44
N VAL A 32 0.70 9.01 -4.24
CA VAL A 32 1.38 8.14 -3.27
C VAL A 32 1.78 6.86 -4.00
N ILE A 33 3.09 6.58 -4.01
CA ILE A 33 3.62 5.30 -4.50
C ILE A 33 3.91 4.44 -3.27
N ALA A 34 3.29 3.27 -3.21
CA ALA A 34 3.45 2.34 -2.09
C ALA A 34 3.75 0.93 -2.58
N LYS A 35 4.47 0.17 -1.77
CA LYS A 35 4.70 -1.26 -1.94
C LYS A 35 3.85 -2.03 -0.95
N LEU A 36 3.32 -3.15 -1.41
CA LEU A 36 2.70 -4.16 -0.58
C LEU A 36 3.75 -5.19 -0.15
N ASP A 37 4.07 -5.19 1.14
CA ASP A 37 5.06 -6.08 1.74
C ASP A 37 4.38 -7.27 2.43
N TYR A 38 3.51 -7.95 1.68
CA TYR A 38 3.04 -9.26 2.14
C TYR A 38 4.12 -10.31 1.89
N PRO A 39 4.32 -11.26 2.82
CA PRO A 39 5.04 -12.46 2.48
C PRO A 39 4.35 -13.08 1.25
N PRO A 40 5.12 -13.68 0.31
CA PRO A 40 4.54 -14.41 -0.80
C PRO A 40 3.43 -15.29 -0.25
N SER A 41 2.22 -15.19 -0.81
CA SER A 41 1.16 -16.09 -0.40
C SER A 41 1.74 -17.50 -0.53
N LYS A 42 1.59 -18.31 0.52
CA LYS A 42 1.91 -19.72 0.40
C LYS A 42 0.94 -20.23 -0.66
N CYS A 43 1.36 -20.26 -1.92
CA CYS A 43 0.68 -21.01 -2.96
C CYS A 43 0.54 -22.40 -2.35
N HIS A 44 -0.66 -22.72 -1.88
CA HIS A 44 -0.95 -24.01 -1.30
C HIS A 44 -0.82 -24.93 -2.49
N ASN A 45 0.36 -25.54 -2.61
CA ASN A 45 0.77 -26.48 -3.62
C ASN A 45 -0.32 -26.75 -4.65
N PHE A 46 -0.19 -26.19 -5.85
CA PHE A 46 -0.57 -27.00 -7.02
C PHE A 46 0.37 -28.21 -6.95
N LYS A 47 -0.03 -29.21 -6.15
CA LYS A 47 0.48 -30.55 -6.30
C LYS A 47 -0.05 -30.91 -7.67
N ASP A 48 0.84 -30.91 -8.65
CA ASP A 48 0.65 -31.67 -9.87
C ASP A 48 0.12 -33.05 -9.45
N LYS A 49 -1.17 -33.26 -9.66
CA LYS A 49 -1.82 -34.56 -9.56
C LYS A 49 -2.58 -34.78 -10.85
#